data_AF-A0A554XKW6-F1
#
_entry.id   AF-A0A554XKW6-F1
#
_cell.length_a   1.000
_cell.length_b   1.000
_cell.length_c   1.000
_cell.angle_alpha   90.00
_cell.angle_beta   90.00
_cell.angle_gamma   90.00
#
_symmetry.space_group_name_H-M   'P 1'
#
loop_
_entity.id
_entity.type
_entity.pdbx_description
1 polymer ?
#
loop_
_entity_poly.entity_id
_entity_poly.type
_entity_poly.pdbx_seq_one_letter_code
_entity_poly.pdbx_strand_id
1 'polypeptide(L)' 'MRPFGSSPTAQRLWAMFVAGVAAVNFPLLALWATWAQQWGAAAPFVVALFAVWAVLIAALAWIVERAPD' A
#
# COMPACT_ATOMS: atom_id res chain seq x y z
N MET A 1 -15.28 5.59 28.40
CA MET A 1 -14.41 5.23 27.26
C MET A 1 -15.29 5.04 26.04
N ARG A 2 -15.20 5.88 25.01
CA ARG A 2 -15.85 5.59 23.73
C ARG A 2 -15.07 4.42 23.11
N PRO A 3 -15.72 3.37 22.59
CA PRO A 3 -14.98 2.31 21.90
C PRO A 3 -14.22 2.95 20.76
N PHE A 4 -12.90 2.83 20.76
CA PHE A 4 -12.01 3.31 19.70
C PHE A 4 -12.28 2.64 18.33
N GLY A 5 -13.24 1.71 18.26
CA GLY A 5 -13.52 0.90 17.08
C GLY A 5 -14.85 1.25 16.45
N SER A 6 -14.83 2.23 15.54
CA SER A 6 -15.55 2.17 14.24
C SER A 6 -15.74 3.56 13.61
N SER A 7 -14.73 4.45 13.63
CA SER A 7 -14.74 5.51 12.62
C SER A 7 -14.49 4.85 11.26
N PRO A 8 -15.38 4.98 10.27
CA PRO A 8 -15.16 4.40 8.95
C PRO A 8 -13.84 4.84 8.33
N THR A 9 -13.40 6.07 8.62
CA THR A 9 -12.10 6.60 8.23
C THR A 9 -10.96 5.83 8.89
N ALA A 10 -11.02 5.60 10.20
CA ALA A 10 -9.99 4.84 10.91
C ALA A 10 -9.87 3.41 10.37
N GLN A 11 -10.98 2.75 10.07
CA GLN A 11 -10.97 1.42 9.47
C GLN A 11 -10.34 1.41 8.07
N ARG A 12 -10.63 2.42 7.23
CA ARG A 12 -10.03 2.55 5.90
C ARG A 12 -8.52 2.78 5.98
N LEU A 13 -8.05 3.60 6.93
CA LEU A 13 -6.63 3.84 7.15
C LEU A 13 -5.91 2.57 7.61
N TRP A 14 -6.51 1.79 8.52
CA TRP A 14 -5.97 0.48 8.90
C TRP A 14 -5.93 -0.51 7.74
N ALA A 15 -6.98 -0.57 6.93
CA ALA A 15 -6.99 -1.41 5.74
C ALA A 15 -5.89 -1.01 4.74
N MET A 16 -5.68 0.29 4.52
CA MET A 16 -4.56 0.79 3.71
C MET A 16 -3.20 0.44 4.30
N PHE A 17 -3.04 0.56 5.62
CA PHE A 17 -1.80 0.21 6.29
C PHE A 17 -1.47 -1.27 6.10
N VAL A 18 -2.44 -2.16 6.36
CA VAL A 18 -2.26 -3.61 6.17
C VAL A 18 -2.01 -3.94 4.70
N ALA A 19 -2.70 -3.30 3.77
CA ALA A 19 -2.47 -3.47 2.34
C ALA A 19 -1.06 -3.03 1.92
N GLY A 20 -0.60 -1.88 2.42
CA GLY A 20 0.75 -1.38 2.21
C GLY A 20 1.79 -2.35 2.76
N VAL A 21 1.65 -2.77 4.02
CA VAL A 21 2.53 -3.76 4.67
C VAL A 21 2.57 -5.06 3.85
N ALA A 22 1.42 -5.59 3.44
CA ALA A 22 1.36 -6.81 2.63
C ALA A 22 2.11 -6.63 1.31
N ALA A 23 1.85 -5.53 0.59
CA ALA A 23 2.50 -5.23 -0.68
C ALA A 23 4.03 -5.18 -0.52
N VAL A 24 4.55 -4.52 0.52
CA VAL A 24 6.01 -4.42 0.75
C VAL A 24 6.57 -5.49 1.69
N ASN A 25 5.84 -6.56 1.96
CA ASN A 25 6.32 -7.62 2.85
C ASN A 25 7.34 -8.53 2.14
N PHE A 26 8.31 -9.05 2.90
CA PHE A 26 9.47 -9.75 2.36
C PHE A 26 9.12 -10.91 1.38
N PRO A 27 8.19 -11.83 1.71
CA PRO A 27 7.63 -12.79 0.76
C PRO A 27 7.12 -12.21 -0.58
N LEU A 28 6.34 -11.13 -0.56
CA LEU A 28 5.81 -10.52 -1.78
C LEU A 28 6.88 -9.76 -2.56
N LEU A 29 7.82 -9.11 -1.87
CA LEU A 29 9.00 -8.50 -2.48
C LEU A 29 9.87 -9.53 -3.20
N ALA A 30 10.06 -10.72 -2.62
CA ALA A 30 10.79 -11.81 -3.25
C ALA A 30 10.09 -12.30 -4.54
N LEU A 31 8.76 -12.38 -4.53
CA LEU A 31 7.98 -12.71 -5.73
C LEU A 31 8.16 -11.65 -6.83
N TRP A 32 8.09 -10.36 -6.48
CA TRP A 32 8.33 -9.27 -7.43
C TRP A 32 9.74 -9.26 -7.98
N ALA A 33 10.75 -9.50 -7.14
CA ALA A 33 12.13 -9.62 -7.57
C ALA A 33 12.32 -10.78 -8.55
N THR A 34 11.64 -11.90 -8.32
CA THR A 34 11.66 -13.05 -9.23
C THR A 34 11.03 -12.72 -10.58
N TRP A 35 9.88 -12.04 -10.58
CA TRP A 35 9.25 -11.56 -11.81
C TRP A 35 10.13 -10.55 -12.55
N ALA A 36 10.75 -9.61 -11.85
CA ALA A 36 11.67 -8.64 -12.44
C ALA A 36 12.89 -9.32 -13.10
N GLN A 37 13.45 -10.35 -12.47
CA GLN A 37 14.52 -11.17 -13.05
C GLN A 37 14.08 -11.85 -14.35
N GLN A 38 12.85 -12.39 -14.41
CA GLN A 38 12.30 -13.00 -15.64
C GLN A 38 12.11 -11.97 -16.77
N TRP A 39 11.87 -10.70 -16.41
CA TRP A 39 11.69 -9.60 -17.35
C TRP A 39 13.02 -8.91 -17.72
N GLY A 40 14.15 -9.45 -17.26
CA GLY A 40 15.49 -9.13 -17.76
C GLY A 40 16.27 -8.04 -17.01
N ALA A 41 15.81 -7.49 -15.88
CA ALA A 41 16.59 -6.53 -15.08
C ALA A 41 15.99 -6.21 -13.69
N ALA A 42 16.69 -5.39 -12.89
CA ALA A 42 16.19 -4.79 -11.65
C ALA A 42 15.25 -3.59 -11.86
N ALA A 43 15.24 -2.98 -13.07
CA ALA A 43 14.41 -1.81 -13.37
C ALA A 43 12.88 -2.04 -13.15
N PRO A 44 12.29 -3.19 -13.53
CA PRO A 44 10.88 -3.49 -13.26
C PRO A 44 10.54 -3.51 -11.76
N PHE A 45 11.46 -3.96 -10.92
CA PHE A 45 11.26 -3.99 -9.47
C PHE A 45 11.18 -2.57 -8.89
N VAL A 46 12.09 -1.69 -9.28
CA VAL A 46 12.10 -0.28 -8.86
C VAL A 46 10.84 0.43 -9.32
N VAL A 47 10.44 0.23 -10.59
CA VAL A 47 9.20 0.82 -11.13
C VAL A 47 7.97 0.33 -10.37
N ALA A 48 7.88 -0.98 -10.09
CA ALA A 48 6.77 -1.54 -9.31
C ALA A 48 6.71 -0.96 -7.89
N LEU A 49 7.87 -0.82 -7.22
CA LEU A 49 7.94 -0.24 -5.88
C LEU A 49 7.43 1.22 -5.87
N PHE A 50 7.88 2.04 -6.80
CA PHE A 50 7.41 3.43 -6.93
C PHE A 50 5.93 3.51 -7.32
N ALA A 51 5.44 2.61 -8.17
CA ALA A 51 4.03 2.54 -8.54
C ALA A 51 3.14 2.20 -7.33
N VAL A 52 3.52 1.18 -6.54
CA VAL A 52 2.82 0.82 -5.29
C VAL A 52 2.82 2.00 -4.34
N TRP A 53 3.96 2.66 -4.17
CA TRP A 53 4.07 3.83 -3.30
C TRP A 53 3.17 4.99 -3.74
N ALA A 54 3.17 5.31 -5.04
CA ALA A 54 2.30 6.34 -5.60
C ALA A 54 0.80 6.02 -5.40
N VAL A 55 0.39 4.76 -5.58
CA VAL A 55 -0.98 4.31 -5.32
C VAL A 55 -1.37 4.47 -3.86
N LEU A 56 -0.47 4.10 -2.93
CA LEU A 56 -0.71 4.27 -1.49
C LEU A 56 -0.88 5.75 -1.11
N ILE A 57 -0.06 6.64 -1.66
CA ILE A 57 -0.20 8.08 -1.44
C ILE A 57 -1.52 8.60 -2.01
N ALA A 58 -1.84 8.26 -3.26
CA ALA A 58 -3.06 8.73 -3.92
C ALA A 58 -4.32 8.28 -3.17
N ALA A 59 -4.36 7.02 -2.72
CA ALA A 59 -5.50 6.50 -1.97
C ALA A 59 -5.55 7.04 -0.52
N LEU A 60 -4.41 7.34 0.11
CA LEU A 60 -4.37 8.05 1.38
C LEU A 60 -4.94 9.47 1.24
N ALA A 61 -4.45 10.23 0.26
CA ALA A 61 -4.95 11.57 -0.05
C ALA A 61 -6.46 11.55 -0.30
N TRP A 62 -6.93 10.59 -1.10
CA TRP A 62 -8.36 10.40 -1.38
C TRP A 62 -9.21 10.11 -0.14
N ILE A 63 -8.72 9.29 0.79
CA ILE A 63 -9.44 8.98 2.03
C ILE A 63 -9.53 10.22 2.92
N VAL A 64 -8.43 10.97 3.05
CA VAL A 64 -8.37 12.18 3.88
C VAL A 64 -9.26 13.27 3.30
N GLU A 65 -9.22 13.51 1.98
CA GLU A 65 -10.06 14.50 1.29
C GLU A 65 -11.57 14.23 1.45
N ARG A 66 -11.95 12.97 1.66
CA ARG A 66 -13.34 12.53 1.81
C ARG A 66 -13.72 12.20 3.25
N ALA A 67 -12.82 12.43 4.22
CA ALA A 67 -13.16 12.25 5.61
C ALA A 67 -14.09 13.39 6.05
N PRO A 68 -15.20 13.10 6.74
CA PRO A 68 -16.00 14.15 7.36
C PRO A 68 -15.19 14.84 8.46
N ASP A 69 -15.27 16.19 8.50
CA ASP A 69 -14.64 17.04 9.52
C ASP A 69 -15.08 16.68 10.96
#